data_AF-A0A932HV87-F1
#
_entry.id   AF-A0A932HV87-F1
#
_cell.length_a   1.000
_cell.length_b   1.000
_cell.length_c   1.000
_cell.angle_alpha   90.00
_cell.angle_beta   90.00
_cell.angle_gamma   90.00
#
_symmetry.space_group_name_H-M   'P 1'
#
loop_
_entity.id
_entity.type
_entity.pdbx_description
1 polymer ?
#
loop_
_entity_poly.entity_id
_entity_poly.type
_entity_poly.pdbx_seq_one_letter_code
_entity_poly.pdbx_strand_id
1 'polypeptide(L)'
;IEPYQPDTAPLIMISNNLVYSTKDGSDSLALIGQRDVMIPRYVPDTMEVDGILVAQNGAVQRFYFPGDIKTKLTTYGSIITNGVWTWAWVSGGGAVVSGFRTVDSIYDPNLLYSAPPYFPTKEEFRRIRWEEVTNE
;
A
#
# COMPACT_ATOMS: atom_id res chain seq x y z
N ILE A 1 20.82 10.14 -1.15
CA ILE A 1 19.97 8.96 -1.46
C ILE A 1 20.81 8.09 -2.37
N GLU A 2 21.12 6.86 -1.97
CA GLU A 2 21.91 5.97 -2.83
C GLU A 2 21.15 5.64 -4.13
N PRO A 3 21.84 5.50 -5.26
CA PRO A 3 21.21 5.18 -6.54
C PRO A 3 20.49 3.82 -6.45
N TYR A 4 19.33 3.70 -7.10
CA TYR A 4 18.61 2.42 -7.16
C TYR A 4 19.48 1.36 -7.84
N GLN A 5 19.67 0.23 -7.16
CA GLN A 5 20.38 -0.96 -7.65
C GLN A 5 19.46 -2.17 -7.44
N PRO A 6 18.85 -2.76 -8.50
CA PRO A 6 17.80 -3.77 -8.36
C PRO A 6 18.16 -4.98 -7.48
N ASP A 7 19.41 -5.42 -7.55
CA ASP A 7 19.91 -6.62 -6.87
C ASP A 7 20.18 -6.41 -5.37
N THR A 8 20.37 -5.16 -4.95
CA THR A 8 20.67 -4.80 -3.55
C THR A 8 19.64 -3.87 -2.93
N ALA A 9 18.67 -3.40 -3.71
CA ALA A 9 17.64 -2.48 -3.24
C ALA A 9 16.81 -3.14 -2.11
N PRO A 10 16.72 -2.52 -0.93
CA PRO A 10 16.00 -3.07 0.20
C PRO A 10 14.50 -3.17 -0.10
N LEU A 11 13.91 -4.24 0.43
CA LEU A 11 12.48 -4.52 0.41
C LEU A 11 11.97 -4.74 1.83
N ILE A 12 10.66 -4.62 2.02
CA ILE A 12 9.99 -4.88 3.30
C ILE A 12 9.18 -6.17 3.20
N MET A 13 9.29 -7.03 4.21
CA MET A 13 8.45 -8.22 4.36
C MET A 13 7.52 -8.09 5.58
N ILE A 14 6.22 -8.28 5.37
CA ILE A 14 5.19 -8.21 6.42
C ILE A 14 4.69 -9.63 6.70
N SER A 15 5.18 -10.25 7.77
CA SER A 15 4.94 -11.67 8.08
C SER A 15 3.76 -11.95 9.02
N ASN A 16 3.13 -10.91 9.56
CA ASN A 16 1.98 -11.03 10.46
C ASN A 16 1.15 -9.74 10.43
N ASN A 17 0.06 -9.72 11.20
CA ASN A 17 -0.76 -8.53 11.39
C ASN A 17 0.07 -7.32 11.81
N LEU A 18 -0.21 -6.19 11.18
CA LEU A 18 0.31 -4.90 11.52
C LEU A 18 -0.90 -3.99 11.64
N VAL A 19 -1.37 -3.73 12.86
CA VAL A 19 -2.63 -3.01 13.07
C VAL A 19 -2.37 -1.77 13.91
N TYR A 20 -3.10 -0.70 13.59
CA TYR A 20 -3.15 0.48 14.45
C TYR A 20 -3.85 0.13 15.77
N SER A 21 -3.50 0.85 16.84
CA SER A 21 -4.22 0.73 18.11
C SER A 21 -5.63 1.32 18.00
N THR A 22 -5.77 2.40 17.22
CA THR A 22 -7.04 3.05 16.85
C THR A 22 -7.03 3.52 15.39
N LYS A 23 -8.20 3.60 14.76
CA LYS A 23 -8.40 4.10 13.39
C LYS A 23 -9.05 5.50 13.36
N ASP A 24 -8.81 6.30 14.39
CA ASP A 24 -9.33 7.66 14.58
C ASP A 24 -8.33 8.75 14.15
N GLY A 25 -7.20 8.36 13.56
CA GLY A 25 -6.15 9.25 13.08
C GLY A 25 -5.05 9.57 14.10
N SER A 26 -5.11 9.02 15.33
CA SER A 26 -4.00 9.18 16.28
C SER A 26 -2.76 8.36 15.89
N ASP A 27 -2.96 7.27 15.17
CA ASP A 27 -1.90 6.37 14.71
C ASP A 27 -1.68 6.52 13.21
N SER A 28 -0.41 6.58 12.79
CA SER A 28 -0.04 6.53 11.39
C SER A 28 1.30 5.82 11.21
N LEU A 29 1.41 5.02 10.16
CA LEU A 29 2.63 4.29 9.81
C LEU A 29 2.84 4.32 8.30
N ALA A 30 4.07 4.57 7.86
CA ALA A 30 4.49 4.38 6.47
C ALA A 30 5.59 3.33 6.38
N LEU A 31 5.42 2.38 5.47
CA LEU A 31 6.41 1.36 5.10
C LEU A 31 6.93 1.67 3.70
N ILE A 32 8.18 2.14 3.60
CA ILE A 32 8.78 2.55 2.34
C ILE A 32 9.92 1.60 1.98
N GLY A 33 9.64 0.68 1.03
CA GLY A 33 10.65 -0.18 0.41
C GLY A 33 11.24 0.48 -0.83
N GLN A 34 12.57 0.43 -0.99
CA GLN A 34 13.21 0.93 -2.22
C GLN A 34 12.84 0.06 -3.42
N ARG A 35 12.76 -1.27 -3.22
CA ARG A 35 12.30 -2.22 -4.23
C ARG A 35 10.83 -2.57 -4.06
N ASP A 36 10.51 -3.43 -3.10
CA ASP A 36 9.17 -3.99 -2.92
C ASP A 36 8.69 -3.85 -1.47
N VAL A 37 7.36 -3.89 -1.29
CA VAL A 37 6.73 -4.23 -0.01
C VAL A 37 5.93 -5.50 -0.24
N MET A 38 6.20 -6.54 0.53
CA MET A 38 5.61 -7.85 0.23
C MET A 38 5.14 -8.63 1.46
N ILE A 39 4.19 -9.52 1.21
CA ILE A 39 3.74 -10.54 2.17
C ILE A 39 4.40 -11.88 1.81
N PRO A 40 5.19 -12.50 2.71
CA PRO A 40 5.86 -13.77 2.44
C PRO A 40 4.89 -14.97 2.53
N ARG A 41 5.39 -16.17 2.24
CA ARG A 41 4.59 -17.40 2.23
C ARG A 41 3.91 -17.68 3.58
N TYR A 42 4.68 -17.66 4.66
CA TYR A 42 4.20 -18.02 5.99
C TYR A 42 3.58 -16.81 6.70
N VAL A 43 2.26 -16.72 6.60
CA VAL A 43 1.41 -15.70 7.25
C VAL A 43 0.08 -16.31 7.69
N PRO A 44 -0.67 -15.65 8.59
CA PRO A 44 -2.02 -16.07 8.98
C PRO A 44 -2.97 -16.16 7.77
N ASP A 45 -3.99 -17.01 7.88
CA ASP A 45 -5.02 -17.14 6.84
C ASP A 45 -5.92 -15.91 6.74
N THR A 46 -6.12 -15.20 7.85
CA THR A 46 -6.78 -13.90 7.91
C THR A 46 -5.78 -12.89 8.46
N MET A 47 -5.47 -11.87 7.65
CA MET A 47 -4.43 -10.90 7.94
C MET A 47 -4.92 -9.46 7.77
N GLU A 48 -4.45 -8.55 8.62
CA GLU A 48 -4.71 -7.11 8.53
C GLU A 48 -3.39 -6.32 8.54
N VAL A 49 -3.29 -5.36 7.63
CA VAL A 49 -2.13 -4.48 7.47
C VAL A 49 -2.61 -3.02 7.38
N ASP A 50 -2.37 -2.29 8.46
CA ASP A 50 -2.64 -0.88 8.61
C ASP A 50 -1.36 -0.10 8.34
N GLY A 51 -1.45 0.89 7.44
CA GLY A 51 -0.28 1.67 7.03
C GLY A 51 -0.34 2.13 5.59
N ILE A 52 0.58 3.03 5.27
CA ILE A 52 0.88 3.38 3.90
C ILE A 52 2.00 2.49 3.38
N LEU A 53 1.70 1.66 2.38
CA LEU A 53 2.66 0.75 1.75
C LEU A 53 3.22 1.42 0.50
N VAL A 54 4.52 1.69 0.48
CA VAL A 54 5.22 2.33 -0.65
C VAL A 54 6.32 1.42 -1.18
N ALA A 55 6.20 1.00 -2.43
CA ALA A 55 7.27 0.39 -3.20
C ALA A 55 7.77 1.40 -4.24
N GLN A 56 8.94 2.00 -4.00
CA GLN A 56 9.43 3.12 -4.82
C GLN A 56 9.70 2.72 -6.27
N ASN A 57 10.27 1.54 -6.49
CA ASN A 57 10.67 1.08 -7.83
C ASN A 57 10.01 -0.22 -8.26
N GLY A 58 9.42 -0.96 -7.32
CA GLY A 58 8.83 -2.28 -7.54
C GLY A 58 7.38 -2.36 -7.05
N ALA A 59 7.00 -3.54 -6.59
CA ALA A 59 5.63 -3.97 -6.38
C ALA A 59 5.22 -3.97 -4.90
N VAL A 60 3.93 -3.76 -4.65
CA VAL A 60 3.30 -4.07 -3.37
C VAL A 60 2.51 -5.37 -3.54
N GLN A 61 3.10 -6.50 -3.14
CA GLN A 61 2.59 -7.80 -3.60
C GLN A 61 2.77 -8.99 -2.66
N ARG A 62 2.08 -10.08 -2.98
CA ARG A 62 2.39 -11.43 -2.51
C ARG A 62 2.88 -12.26 -3.69
N PHE A 63 4.05 -12.91 -3.56
CA PHE A 63 4.55 -13.81 -4.60
C PHE A 63 3.67 -15.04 -4.81
N TYR A 64 3.82 -15.66 -5.97
CA TYR A 64 3.15 -16.90 -6.32
C TYR A 64 3.73 -18.08 -5.52
N PHE A 65 2.90 -18.66 -4.68
CA PHE A 65 3.18 -19.87 -3.91
C PHE A 65 2.11 -20.91 -4.25
N PRO A 66 2.38 -21.86 -5.16
CA PRO A 66 1.38 -22.80 -5.65
C PRO A 66 0.62 -23.51 -4.53
N GLY A 67 -0.71 -23.42 -4.54
CA GLY A 67 -1.57 -24.08 -3.56
C GLY A 67 -1.61 -23.42 -2.17
N ASP A 68 -0.85 -22.35 -1.95
CA ASP A 68 -0.92 -21.57 -0.72
C ASP A 68 -2.08 -20.57 -0.83
N ILE A 69 -3.24 -20.96 -0.31
CA ILE A 69 -4.47 -20.18 -0.39
C ILE A 69 -4.82 -19.69 1.02
N LYS A 70 -4.99 -18.38 1.14
CA LYS A 70 -5.34 -17.68 2.37
C LYS A 70 -6.77 -17.17 2.29
N THR A 71 -7.40 -16.97 3.44
CA THR A 71 -8.81 -16.60 3.54
C THR A 71 -9.01 -15.13 3.17
N LYS A 72 -8.38 -14.21 3.91
CA LYS A 72 -8.66 -12.77 3.78
C LYS A 72 -7.44 -11.91 4.10
N LEU A 73 -7.22 -10.88 3.29
CA LEU A 73 -6.33 -9.77 3.60
C LEU A 73 -7.14 -8.47 3.66
N THR A 74 -6.96 -7.72 4.73
CA THR A 74 -7.42 -6.33 4.82
C THR A 74 -6.22 -5.40 4.85
N THR A 75 -6.19 -4.43 3.96
CA THR A 75 -5.21 -3.33 4.00
C THR A 75 -5.94 -2.04 4.32
N TYR A 76 -5.59 -1.36 5.41
CA TYR A 76 -6.17 -0.07 5.80
C TYR A 76 -5.11 1.03 5.69
N GLY A 77 -5.31 2.02 4.81
CA GLY A 77 -4.32 3.06 4.58
C GLY A 77 -4.21 3.45 3.12
N SER A 78 -3.03 3.26 2.53
CA SER A 78 -2.78 3.58 1.12
C SER A 78 -1.72 2.66 0.53
N ILE A 79 -1.83 2.36 -0.76
CA ILE A 79 -0.88 1.53 -1.49
C ILE A 79 -0.32 2.37 -2.64
N ILE A 80 1.00 2.54 -2.67
CA ILE A 80 1.71 3.31 -3.69
C ILE A 80 2.82 2.42 -4.25
N THR A 81 2.81 2.19 -5.55
CA THR A 81 3.76 1.27 -6.19
C THR A 81 4.06 1.74 -7.61
N ASN A 82 5.31 1.58 -8.05
CA ASN A 82 5.70 1.74 -9.44
C ASN A 82 5.52 0.44 -10.26
N GLY A 83 5.27 -0.67 -9.58
CA GLY A 83 5.04 -1.99 -10.16
C GLY A 83 3.59 -2.44 -10.03
N VAL A 84 3.42 -3.76 -9.96
CA VAL A 84 2.09 -4.38 -9.80
C VAL A 84 1.69 -4.35 -8.34
N TRP A 85 0.41 -4.07 -8.12
CA TRP A 85 -0.25 -4.35 -6.84
C TRP A 85 -1.06 -5.65 -6.97
N THR A 86 -0.69 -6.69 -6.22
CA THR A 86 -1.46 -7.96 -6.20
C THR A 86 -1.25 -8.78 -4.93
N TRP A 87 -2.33 -9.33 -4.39
CA TRP A 87 -2.31 -10.23 -3.23
C TRP A 87 -2.75 -11.66 -3.54
N ALA A 88 -3.18 -11.91 -4.77
CA ALA A 88 -3.76 -13.16 -5.22
C ALA A 88 -3.39 -13.43 -6.68
N TRP A 89 -3.15 -14.71 -6.98
CA TRP A 89 -2.89 -15.19 -8.33
C TRP A 89 -4.08 -16.05 -8.75
N VAL A 90 -4.62 -15.74 -9.92
CA VAL A 90 -5.81 -16.37 -10.45
C VAL A 90 -5.44 -17.17 -11.70
N SER A 91 -5.93 -18.39 -11.80
CA SER A 91 -5.76 -19.20 -13.01
C SER A 91 -6.59 -18.65 -14.18
N GLY A 92 -6.32 -19.13 -15.40
CA GLY A 92 -7.14 -18.78 -16.56
C GLY A 92 -8.64 -19.11 -16.42
N GLY A 93 -9.00 -20.03 -15.49
CA GLY A 93 -10.38 -20.38 -15.16
C GLY A 93 -11.02 -19.53 -14.05
N GLY A 94 -10.36 -18.49 -13.55
CA GLY A 94 -10.91 -17.59 -12.54
C GLY A 94 -10.76 -18.06 -11.09
N ALA A 95 -10.19 -19.24 -10.85
CA ALA A 95 -9.92 -19.74 -9.50
C ALA A 95 -8.62 -19.16 -8.93
N VAL A 96 -8.64 -18.70 -7.67
CA VAL A 96 -7.43 -18.31 -6.93
C VAL A 96 -6.56 -19.56 -6.72
N VAL A 97 -5.34 -19.52 -7.25
CA VAL A 97 -4.34 -20.62 -7.18
C VAL A 97 -3.21 -20.34 -6.19
N SER A 98 -3.10 -19.10 -5.72
CA SER A 98 -2.16 -18.66 -4.67
C SER A 98 -2.62 -17.33 -4.09
N GLY A 99 -2.35 -17.10 -2.81
CA GLY A 99 -2.62 -15.84 -2.11
C GLY A 99 -4.01 -15.76 -1.49
N PHE A 100 -4.49 -14.54 -1.25
CA PHE A 100 -5.73 -14.30 -0.49
C PHE A 100 -6.97 -14.37 -1.38
N ARG A 101 -7.99 -15.13 -0.96
CA ARG A 101 -9.27 -15.22 -1.69
C ARG A 101 -10.06 -13.92 -1.64
N THR A 102 -10.08 -13.29 -0.47
CA THR A 102 -10.74 -12.01 -0.24
C THR A 102 -9.68 -10.95 0.05
N VAL A 103 -9.78 -9.82 -0.64
CA VAL A 103 -8.89 -8.67 -0.46
C VAL A 103 -9.77 -7.46 -0.26
N ASP A 104 -9.67 -6.86 0.92
CA ASP A 104 -10.30 -5.57 1.23
C ASP A 104 -9.22 -4.50 1.30
N SER A 105 -9.24 -3.54 0.38
CA SER A 105 -8.35 -2.38 0.42
C SER A 105 -9.13 -1.13 0.78
N ILE A 106 -8.95 -0.70 2.02
CA ILE A 106 -9.70 0.38 2.65
C ILE A 106 -8.78 1.60 2.74
N TYR A 107 -9.23 2.72 2.18
CA TYR A 107 -8.52 3.98 2.29
C TYR A 107 -8.68 4.56 3.71
N ASP A 108 -7.58 5.02 4.31
CA ASP A 108 -7.61 5.78 5.56
C ASP A 108 -7.75 7.28 5.28
N PRO A 109 -8.92 7.90 5.58
CA PRO A 109 -9.14 9.32 5.31
C PRO A 109 -8.31 10.25 6.21
N ASN A 110 -7.80 9.77 7.34
CA ASN A 110 -7.00 10.58 8.25
C ASN A 110 -5.63 10.90 7.64
N LEU A 111 -5.14 10.10 6.69
CA LEU A 111 -3.89 10.34 5.96
C LEU A 111 -3.86 11.68 5.21
N LEU A 112 -5.01 12.32 4.96
CA LEU A 112 -5.08 13.66 4.38
C LEU A 112 -4.64 14.75 5.36
N TYR A 113 -4.81 14.53 6.66
CA TYR A 113 -4.61 15.51 7.73
C TYR A 113 -3.47 15.13 8.69
N SER A 114 -3.12 13.84 8.75
CA SER A 114 -2.07 13.27 9.60
C SER A 114 -1.18 12.32 8.79
N ALA A 115 -0.75 12.77 7.61
CA ALA A 115 0.23 12.02 6.83
C ALA A 115 1.52 11.83 7.67
N PRO A 116 2.16 10.65 7.62
CA PRO A 116 3.45 10.44 8.27
C PRO A 116 4.46 11.52 7.86
N PRO A 117 5.37 11.96 8.75
CA PRO A 117 6.45 12.86 8.38
C PRO A 117 7.21 12.30 7.15
N TYR A 118 7.55 13.17 6.18
CA TYR A 118 8.21 12.83 4.90
C TYR A 118 7.36 12.09 3.85
N PHE A 119 6.06 11.91 4.08
CA PHE A 119 5.16 11.43 3.03
C PHE A 119 4.84 12.55 2.04
N PRO A 120 4.78 12.29 0.71
CA PRO A 120 4.38 13.31 -0.25
C PRO A 120 2.91 13.66 -0.04
N THR A 121 2.66 14.74 0.69
CA THR A 121 1.36 15.41 0.70
C THR A 121 1.28 16.24 -0.58
N LYS A 122 0.13 16.20 -1.28
CA LYS A 122 -0.16 17.22 -2.29
C LYS A 122 -0.49 18.52 -1.55
N GLU A 123 0.52 19.29 -1.16
CA GLU A 123 0.39 20.74 -1.06
C GLU A 123 0.80 21.27 -2.44
N GLU A 124 0.01 22.03 -3.20
CA GLU A 124 -0.65 23.27 -2.82
C GLU A 124 -2.01 23.42 -3.54
N PHE A 125 -3.08 23.71 -2.80
CA PHE A 125 -4.24 24.37 -3.42
C PHE A 125 -3.87 25.85 -3.61
N ARG A 126 -3.14 26.18 -4.67
CA ARG A 126 -2.86 27.57 -5.01
C ARG A 126 -4.13 28.19 -5.60
N ARG A 127 -4.87 28.97 -4.80
CA ARG A 127 -5.97 29.80 -5.30
C ARG A 127 -5.41 30.82 -6.29
N ILE A 128 -5.60 30.59 -7.58
CA ILE A 128 -5.32 31.60 -8.61
C ILE A 128 -6.47 32.61 -8.49
N ARG A 129 -6.13 33.86 -8.14
CA ARG A 129 -7.07 34.97 -7.99
C ARG A 129 -7.86 35.12 -9.29
N TRP A 130 -9.19 35.04 -9.18
CA TRP A 130 -10.10 35.39 -10.26
C TRP A 130 -10.58 36.82 -10.00
N GLU A 131 -10.55 37.66 -11.04
CA GLU A 131 -11.10 39.01 -11.01
C GLU A 131 -12.06 39.12 -12.19
N GLU A 132 -13.33 39.38 -11.89
CA GLU A 132 -14.37 39.57 -12.88
C GLU A 132 -14.34 41.03 -13.33
N VAL A 133 -14.10 41.25 -14.62
CA VAL A 133 -14.13 42.59 -15.22
C VAL A 133 -15.43 42.72 -15.99
N THR A 134 -16.38 43.48 -15.45
CA THR A 134 -17.52 43.97 -16.22
C THR A 134 -17.07 45.15 -17.08
N ASN A 135 -17.18 45.01 -18.40
CA ASN A 135 -17.03 46.15 -19.31
C ASN A 135 -18.32 46.97 -19.29
N GLU A 136 -18.21 48.25 -18.93
CA GLU A 136 -19.20 49.30 -19.24
C GLU A 136 -18.94 49.90 -20.62
#